data_AF-A0A7C0WFC9-F1
#
_entry.id   AF-A0A7C0WFC9-F1
#
_cell.length_a   1.000
_cell.length_b   1.000
_cell.length_c   1.000
_cell.angle_alpha   90.00
_cell.angle_beta   90.00
_cell.angle_gamma   90.00
#
_symmetry.space_group_name_H-M   'P 1'
#
loop_
_entity.id
_entity.type
_entity.pdbx_description
1 polymer ?
#
loop_
_entity_poly.entity_id
_entity_poly.type
_entity_poly.pdbx_seq_one_letter_code
_entity_poly.pdbx_strand_id
1 'polypeptide(L)'
;MVEPVQPLKLLALDEQDLQVMSAHLQDAVLRVADIAFVPAEKRFAMIANRFDWESAGDGQAARKKGFRRRRSALRFERVLGVQLQGVKQNAKSAVLELLAMQYEAEDKP
;
A
#
# COMPACT_ATOMS: atom_id res chain seq x y z
N MET A 1 -11.09 3.36 -26.56
CA MET A 1 -9.61 3.32 -26.45
C MET A 1 -9.25 3.77 -25.05
N VAL A 2 -8.65 2.90 -24.22
CA VAL A 2 -8.19 3.29 -22.87
C VAL A 2 -6.79 3.85 -23.04
N GLU A 3 -6.55 5.11 -22.69
CA GLU A 3 -5.19 5.68 -22.69
C GLU A 3 -4.27 4.81 -21.82
N PRO A 4 -3.07 4.45 -22.31
CA PRO A 4 -2.12 3.69 -21.51
C PRO A 4 -1.67 4.56 -20.34
N VAL A 5 -2.08 4.20 -19.13
CA VAL A 5 -1.66 4.90 -17.92
C VAL A 5 -0.30 4.37 -17.50
N GLN A 6 0.69 5.27 -17.47
CA GLN A 6 2.03 4.96 -17.00
C GLN A 6 1.99 4.56 -15.52
N PRO A 7 2.61 3.43 -15.12
CA PRO A 7 2.59 2.99 -13.74
C PRO A 7 3.34 3.97 -12.84
N LEU A 8 2.69 4.40 -11.75
CA LEU A 8 3.30 5.23 -10.72
C LEU A 8 4.29 4.39 -9.91
N LYS A 9 5.57 4.77 -9.95
CA LYS A 9 6.64 4.16 -9.15
C LYS A 9 7.20 5.18 -8.19
N LEU A 10 7.01 4.94 -6.90
CA LEU A 10 7.49 5.79 -5.82
C LEU A 10 8.56 5.03 -5.02
N LEU A 11 9.47 5.80 -4.40
CA LEU A 11 10.44 5.32 -3.43
C LEU A 11 10.40 6.29 -2.25
N ALA A 12 10.33 5.73 -1.04
CA ALA A 12 10.33 6.48 0.21
C ALA A 12 11.60 6.15 1.00
N LEU A 13 12.30 7.17 1.49
CA LEU A 13 13.54 7.02 2.26
C LEU A 13 13.45 7.63 3.65
N ASP A 14 12.56 8.59 3.87
CA ASP A 14 12.33 9.24 5.16
C ASP A 14 10.87 9.12 5.63
N GLU A 15 10.58 9.73 6.78
CA GLU A 15 9.25 9.73 7.39
C GLU A 15 8.24 10.53 6.57
N GLN A 16 8.66 11.66 6.00
CA GLN A 16 7.80 12.51 5.18
C GLN A 16 7.34 11.76 3.92
N ASP A 17 8.24 11.01 3.29
CA ASP A 17 7.90 10.15 2.15
C ASP A 17 6.90 9.06 2.55
N LEU A 18 7.02 8.48 3.76
CA LEU A 18 6.08 7.48 4.26
C LEU A 18 4.66 8.05 4.36
N GLN A 19 4.52 9.32 4.77
CA GLN A 19 3.21 10.00 4.81
C GLN A 19 2.59 10.11 3.41
N VAL A 20 3.39 10.45 2.40
CA VAL A 20 2.95 10.49 0.99
C VAL A 20 2.51 9.10 0.51
N MET A 21 3.27 8.06 0.84
CA MET A 21 2.92 6.68 0.52
C MET A 21 1.62 6.24 1.22
N SER A 22 1.43 6.63 2.48
CA SER A 22 0.21 6.35 3.25
C SER A 22 -1.01 7.02 2.62
N ALA A 23 -0.89 8.28 2.16
CA ALA A 23 -1.96 8.97 1.45
C ALA A 23 -2.32 8.29 0.12
N HIS A 24 -1.33 7.87 -0.67
CA HIS A 24 -1.59 7.16 -1.94
C HIS A 24 -2.24 5.79 -1.73
N LEU A 25 -1.96 5.12 -0.62
CA LEU A 25 -2.53 3.82 -0.27
C LEU A 25 -3.75 3.92 0.66
N GLN A 26 -4.30 5.12 0.86
CA GLN A 26 -5.53 5.29 1.62
C GLN A 26 -6.67 4.52 0.97
N ASP A 27 -7.49 3.86 1.79
CA ASP A 27 -8.60 2.98 1.40
C ASP A 27 -8.16 1.80 0.51
N ALA A 28 -6.88 1.42 0.58
CA ALA A 28 -6.36 0.28 -0.16
C ALA A 28 -6.82 -1.02 0.49
N VAL A 29 -7.50 -1.85 -0.31
CA VAL A 29 -8.01 -3.15 0.12
C VAL A 29 -7.14 -4.28 -0.40
N LEU A 30 -6.86 -5.25 0.46
CA LEU A 30 -6.03 -6.42 0.17
C LEU A 30 -6.58 -7.65 0.89
N ARG A 31 -6.15 -8.85 0.49
CA ARG A 31 -6.46 -10.07 1.25
C ARG A 31 -5.26 -10.47 2.09
N VAL A 32 -5.50 -11.25 3.14
CA VAL A 32 -4.43 -11.89 3.93
C VAL A 32 -3.47 -12.70 3.04
N ALA A 33 -3.98 -13.34 1.98
CA ALA A 33 -3.16 -14.08 1.02
C ALA A 33 -2.21 -13.20 0.17
N ASP A 34 -2.47 -11.89 0.09
CA ASP A 34 -1.70 -10.96 -0.73
C ASP A 34 -0.55 -10.29 0.05
N ILE A 35 -0.26 -10.75 1.28
CA ILE A 35 0.83 -10.28 2.16
C ILE A 35 1.91 -11.35 2.28
N ALA A 36 3.18 -10.96 2.15
CA ALA A 36 4.32 -11.85 2.33
C ALA A 36 5.46 -11.17 3.10
N PHE A 37 6.03 -11.91 4.04
CA PHE A 37 7.35 -11.62 4.62
C PHE A 37 8.31 -12.71 4.14
N VAL A 38 9.43 -12.31 3.54
CA VAL A 38 10.47 -13.19 3.01
C VAL A 38 11.76 -12.91 3.80
N PRO A 39 12.03 -13.66 4.90
CA PRO A 39 13.15 -13.37 5.80
C PRO A 39 14.52 -13.44 5.12
N ALA A 40 14.69 -14.41 4.21
CA ALA A 40 15.93 -14.58 3.45
C ALA A 40 16.30 -13.34 2.60
N GLU A 41 15.28 -12.59 2.16
CA GLU A 41 15.44 -11.36 1.37
C GLU A 41 15.32 -10.10 2.24
N LYS A 42 15.05 -10.23 3.55
CA LYS A 42 14.72 -9.12 4.46
C LYS A 42 13.64 -8.21 3.87
N ARG A 43 12.57 -8.82 3.34
CA ARG A 43 11.55 -8.10 2.56
C ARG A 43 10.15 -8.39 3.10
N PHE A 44 9.38 -7.32 3.29
CA PHE A 44 7.93 -7.40 3.43
C PHE A 44 7.29 -6.82 2.18
N ALA A 45 6.28 -7.49 1.64
CA ALA A 45 5.54 -7.01 0.48
C ALA A 45 4.05 -7.30 0.61
N MET A 46 3.25 -6.43 0.00
CA MET A 46 1.82 -6.66 -0.16
C MET A 46 1.33 -6.21 -1.53
N ILE A 47 0.29 -6.88 -2.02
CA ILE A 47 -0.46 -6.46 -3.20
C ILE A 47 -1.81 -5.93 -2.74
N ALA A 48 -2.12 -4.69 -3.09
CA ALA A 48 -3.37 -4.04 -2.70
C ALA A 48 -4.07 -3.40 -3.90
N ASN A 49 -5.37 -3.16 -3.76
CA ASN A 49 -6.15 -2.37 -4.70
C ASN A 49 -6.42 -1.02 -4.05
N ARG A 50 -5.64 0.00 -4.43
CA ARG A 50 -5.78 1.37 -3.91
C ARG A 50 -6.75 2.18 -4.76
N PHE A 51 -7.33 3.22 -4.17
CA PHE A 51 -8.06 4.21 -4.95
C PHE A 51 -7.12 5.06 -5.80
N ASP A 52 -7.54 5.38 -7.03
CA ASP A 52 -6.79 6.23 -7.98
C ASP A 52 -7.04 7.71 -7.64
N TRP A 53 -6.46 8.17 -6.52
CA TRP A 53 -6.57 9.55 -6.05
C TRP A 53 -5.97 10.55 -7.05
N GLU A 54 -4.90 10.16 -7.75
CA GLU A 54 -4.24 11.00 -8.74
C GLU A 54 -5.15 11.36 -9.92
N SER A 55 -5.98 10.42 -10.38
CA SER A 55 -6.97 10.70 -11.43
C SER A 55 -8.25 11.36 -10.88
N ALA A 56 -8.52 11.23 -9.58
CA ALA A 56 -9.73 11.73 -8.94
C ALA A 56 -9.68 13.24 -8.63
N GLY A 57 -8.47 13.81 -8.48
CA GLY A 57 -8.25 15.23 -8.16
C GLY A 57 -8.70 16.22 -9.25
N ASP A 58 -8.85 15.77 -10.51
CA ASP A 58 -9.18 16.62 -11.67
C ASP A 58 -10.67 17.04 -11.76
N GLY A 59 -11.42 16.94 -10.66
CA GLY A 59 -12.78 17.47 -10.51
C GLY A 59 -13.76 17.01 -11.60
N GLN A 60 -14.05 17.87 -12.58
CA GLN A 60 -15.03 17.59 -13.65
C GLN A 60 -14.58 16.45 -14.57
N ALA A 61 -13.27 16.28 -14.80
CA ALA A 61 -12.76 15.21 -15.64
C ALA A 61 -12.86 13.84 -14.93
N ALA A 62 -12.61 13.79 -13.62
CA ALA A 62 -12.76 12.60 -12.81
C ALA A 62 -14.21 12.07 -12.80
N ARG A 63 -15.20 12.97 -12.67
CA ARG A 63 -16.63 12.59 -12.70
C ARG A 63 -17.05 11.98 -14.04
N LYS A 64 -16.47 12.44 -15.15
CA LYS A 64 -16.74 11.88 -16.49
C LYS A 64 -16.02 10.55 -16.74
N LYS A 65 -14.79 10.39 -16.22
CA LYS A 65 -13.97 9.18 -16.39
C LYS A 65 -14.31 8.07 -15.39
N GLY A 66 -14.99 8.40 -14.29
CA GLY A 66 -15.35 7.48 -13.21
C GLY A 66 -14.20 7.24 -12.23
N PHE A 67 -14.56 6.92 -10.99
CA PHE A 67 -13.58 6.51 -9.97
C PHE A 67 -13.08 5.10 -10.25
N ARG A 68 -11.78 4.88 -10.02
CA ARG A 68 -11.10 3.61 -10.32
C ARG A 68 -10.27 3.15 -9.14
N ARG A 69 -10.07 1.84 -9.07
CA ARG A 69 -9.05 1.24 -8.21
C ARG A 69 -7.90 0.73 -9.05
N ARG A 70 -6.68 0.88 -8.54
CA ARG A 70 -5.44 0.42 -9.17
C ARG A 70 -4.87 -0.71 -8.34
N ARG A 71 -4.52 -1.81 -9.02
CA ARG A 71 -3.72 -2.86 -8.40
C ARG A 71 -2.29 -2.35 -8.26
N SER A 72 -1.75 -2.38 -7.05
CA SER A 72 -0.44 -1.83 -6.72
C SER A 72 0.30 -2.77 -5.77
N ALA A 73 1.62 -2.71 -5.80
CA ALA A 73 2.48 -3.44 -4.88
C ALA A 73 3.19 -2.43 -3.95
N LEU A 74 3.22 -2.73 -2.66
CA LEU A 74 4.04 -2.04 -1.67
C LEU A 74 5.11 -3.01 -1.19
N ARG A 75 6.32 -2.50 -0.98
CA ARG A 75 7.46 -3.30 -0.53
C ARG A 75 8.33 -2.49 0.43
N PHE A 76 8.63 -3.09 1.57
CA PHE A 76 9.66 -2.62 2.48
C PHE A 76 10.89 -3.51 2.34
N GLU A 77 12.06 -2.89 2.27
CA GLU A 77 13.37 -3.54 2.21
C GLU A 77 14.06 -3.43 3.57
N ARG A 78 15.02 -4.33 3.82
CA ARG A 78 15.78 -4.40 5.10
C ARG A 78 14.90 -4.69 6.33
N VAL A 79 13.77 -5.36 6.14
CA VAL A 79 12.87 -5.79 7.22
C VAL A 79 13.50 -6.96 7.99
N LEU A 80 13.78 -6.74 9.27
CA LEU A 80 14.41 -7.74 10.14
C LEU A 80 13.41 -8.67 10.83
N GLY A 81 12.18 -8.22 11.02
CA GLY A 81 11.11 -8.99 11.64
C GLY A 81 9.76 -8.36 11.35
N VAL A 82 8.70 -9.15 11.49
CA VAL A 82 7.32 -8.73 11.30
C VAL A 82 6.50 -9.31 12.43
N GLN A 83 5.72 -8.45 13.09
CA GLN A 83 4.77 -8.82 14.10
C GLN A 83 3.35 -8.52 13.59
N LEU A 84 2.38 -9.23 14.15
CA LEU A 84 0.97 -9.05 13.81
C LEU A 84 0.14 -9.11 15.08
N GLN A 85 -0.96 -8.37 15.07
CA GLN A 85 -1.96 -8.39 16.13
C GLN A 85 -3.34 -8.48 15.50
N GLY A 86 -4.17 -9.39 15.99
CA GLY A 86 -5.57 -9.51 15.53
C GLY A 86 -5.77 -10.04 14.10
N VAL A 87 -4.71 -10.37 13.36
CA VAL A 87 -4.82 -10.87 11.98
C VAL A 87 -4.70 -12.40 11.94
N LYS A 88 -5.77 -13.09 11.54
CA LYS A 88 -5.77 -14.54 11.36
C LYS A 88 -5.08 -14.93 10.04
N GLN A 89 -3.80 -15.30 10.09
CA GLN A 89 -3.02 -15.64 8.88
C GLN A 89 -3.57 -16.81 8.05
N ASN A 90 -4.35 -17.70 8.65
CA ASN A 90 -4.98 -18.83 7.96
C ASN A 90 -6.28 -18.43 7.22
N ALA A 91 -6.86 -17.28 7.52
CA ALA A 91 -8.04 -16.75 6.83
C ALA A 91 -7.65 -16.07 5.51
N LYS A 92 -7.11 -16.84 4.56
CA LYS A 92 -6.50 -16.33 3.31
C LYS A 92 -7.42 -15.44 2.46
N SER A 93 -8.73 -15.66 2.49
CA SER A 93 -9.73 -14.86 1.78
C SER A 93 -10.18 -13.60 2.52
N ALA A 94 -9.83 -13.44 3.81
CA ALA A 94 -10.24 -12.29 4.59
C ALA A 94 -9.66 -11.00 3.97
N VAL A 95 -10.53 -10.01 3.80
CA VAL A 95 -10.20 -8.70 3.27
C VAL A 95 -9.79 -7.79 4.42
N LEU A 96 -8.69 -7.07 4.22
CA LEU A 96 -8.16 -6.04 5.10
C LEU A 96 -8.18 -4.71 4.35
N GLU A 97 -8.25 -3.62 5.11
CA GLU A 97 -8.10 -2.25 4.63
C GLU A 97 -6.87 -1.62 5.28
N LEU A 98 -6.01 -1.01 4.47
CA LEU A 98 -4.87 -0.26 4.97
C LEU A 98 -5.33 1.13 5.43
N LEU A 99 -5.30 1.36 6.73
CA LEU A 99 -5.72 2.63 7.33
C LEU A 99 -4.58 3.66 7.32
N ALA A 100 -3.40 3.27 7.78
CA ALA A 100 -2.24 4.14 7.88
C ALA A 100 -0.94 3.32 7.90
N MET A 101 0.14 3.96 7.48
CA MET A 101 1.51 3.50 7.74
C MET A 101 2.21 4.55 8.59
N GLN A 102 2.80 4.11 9.70
CA GLN A 102 3.44 4.99 10.66
C GLN A 102 4.85 4.48 10.93
N TYR A 103 5.78 5.41 11.12
CA TYR A 103 7.12 5.11 11.55
C TYR A 103 7.24 5.49 13.03
N GLU A 104 7.62 4.54 13.86
CA GLU A 104 7.94 4.77 15.26
C GLU A 104 9.44 4.56 15.42
N ALA A 105 10.16 5.64 15.72
CA ALA A 105 11.55 5.52 16.12
C ALA A 105 11.58 4.90 17.52
N GLU A 106 12.21 3.74 17.67
CA GLU A 106 12.69 3.35 18.98
C GLU A 106 13.84 4.31 19.33
N ASP A 107 13.65 5.11 20.38
CA ASP A 107 14.77 5.63 21.16
C ASP A 107 15.54 4.39 21.62
N LYS A 108 16.62 4.05 20.91
CA LYS A 108 17.57 3.08 21.44
C LYS A 108 18.15 3.66 22.73
N PRO A 109 18.37 2.84 23.77
CA PRO A 109 19.02 3.29 25.00
C PRO A 109 20.38 3.94 24.73
#